data_AF-A0A958X2M8-F1
#
_entry.id   AF-A0A958X2M8-F1
#
_cell.length_a   1.000
_cell.length_b   1.000
_cell.length_c   1.000
_cell.angle_alpha   90.00
_cell.angle_beta   90.00
_cell.angle_gamma   90.00
#
_symmetry.space_group_name_H-M   'P 1'
#
loop_
_entity.id
_entity.type
_entity.pdbx_description
1 polymer ?
#
loop_
_entity_poly.entity_id
_entity_poly.type
_entity_poly.pdbx_seq_one_letter_code
_entity_poly.pdbx_strand_id
1 'polypeptide(L)'
;MDKQQIVKWLTGLESEFEEEDLFRKLTLEFIDAHDDFWQRSNESGQLTGSAWVLNPGKDKALMVHHRGLDKWFQPGGHAELTDNSLLDTSLREASEECGLQNLTLISEGLFDLDIHIIPPKGEVSGHLHYDFRFAFIAESE
;
A
#
# COMPACT_ATOMS: atom_id res chain seq x y z
N MET A 1 0.58 1.39 14.29
CA MET A 1 1.57 0.98 13.27
C MET A 1 2.91 0.65 13.94
N ASP A 2 3.42 -0.57 13.76
CA ASP A 2 4.71 -1.00 14.34
C ASP A 2 5.86 -0.81 13.35
N LYS A 3 6.81 0.08 13.67
CA LYS A 3 8.01 0.35 12.84
C LYS A 3 8.88 -0.89 12.66
N GLN A 4 8.95 -1.81 13.63
CA GLN A 4 9.74 -3.04 13.48
C GLN A 4 9.17 -3.95 12.40
N GLN A 5 7.84 -4.10 12.37
CA GLN A 5 7.16 -4.86 11.32
C GLN A 5 7.34 -4.22 9.94
N ILE A 6 7.30 -2.88 9.84
CA ILE A 6 7.60 -2.15 8.59
C ILE A 6 9.02 -2.45 8.11
N VAL A 7 10.02 -2.33 8.99
CA VAL A 7 11.41 -2.63 8.63
C VAL A 7 11.57 -4.08 8.20
N LYS A 8 10.93 -5.03 8.90
CA LYS A 8 10.95 -6.45 8.54
C LYS A 8 10.43 -6.67 7.11
N TRP A 9 9.31 -6.06 6.76
CA TRP A 9 8.76 -6.13 5.40
C TRP A 9 9.70 -5.54 4.36
N LEU A 10 10.24 -4.34 4.61
CA LEU A 10 11.18 -3.69 3.70
C LEU A 10 12.44 -4.53 3.49
N THR A 11 13.07 -5.02 4.57
CA THR A 11 14.30 -5.84 4.46
C THR A 11 14.06 -7.24 3.88
N GLY A 12 12.82 -7.73 3.95
CA GLY A 12 12.41 -9.01 3.38
C GLY A 12 11.92 -8.94 1.94
N LEU A 13 11.78 -7.73 1.36
CA LEU A 13 11.42 -7.56 -0.05
C LEU A 13 12.61 -7.95 -0.92
N GLU A 14 12.48 -9.06 -1.64
CA GLU A 14 13.40 -9.49 -2.67
C GLU A 14 12.87 -9.03 -4.04
N SER A 15 13.67 -8.27 -4.78
CA SER A 15 13.29 -7.74 -6.08
C SER A 15 14.45 -7.81 -7.06
N GLU A 16 14.13 -8.04 -8.33
CA GLU A 16 15.07 -7.92 -9.44
C GLU A 16 15.03 -6.51 -10.06
N PHE A 17 14.11 -5.64 -9.59
CA PHE A 17 13.92 -4.29 -10.12
C PHE A 17 14.72 -3.26 -9.30
N GLU A 18 15.65 -2.57 -9.96
CA GLU A 18 16.47 -1.51 -9.34
C GLU A 18 15.63 -0.37 -8.73
N GLU A 19 14.42 -0.14 -9.27
CA GLU A 19 13.49 0.87 -8.78
C GLU A 19 12.92 0.52 -7.40
N GLU A 20 12.55 -0.75 -7.15
CA GLU A 20 12.10 -1.20 -5.84
C GLU A 20 13.22 -1.14 -4.79
N ASP A 21 14.46 -1.41 -5.19
CA ASP A 21 15.64 -1.24 -4.32
C ASP A 21 15.82 0.22 -3.88
N LEU A 22 15.61 1.16 -4.82
CA LEU A 22 15.62 2.60 -4.53
C LEU A 22 14.46 2.98 -3.61
N PHE A 23 13.24 2.52 -3.91
CA PHE A 23 12.07 2.79 -3.08
C PHE A 23 12.21 2.24 -1.67
N ARG A 24 12.76 1.04 -1.52
CA ARG A 24 13.07 0.44 -0.22
C ARG A 24 14.00 1.33 0.58
N LYS A 25 15.08 1.81 -0.04
CA LYS A 25 16.05 2.71 0.61
C LYS A 25 15.40 4.03 1.04
N LEU A 26 14.67 4.69 0.13
CA LEU A 26 13.99 5.95 0.42
C LEU A 26 12.94 5.79 1.53
N THR A 27 12.20 4.68 1.52
CA THR A 27 11.22 4.38 2.57
C THR A 27 11.89 4.18 3.92
N LEU A 28 13.01 3.45 3.98
CA LEU A 28 13.79 3.27 5.22
C LEU A 28 14.30 4.60 5.77
N GLU A 29 14.82 5.48 4.90
CA GLU A 29 15.25 6.83 5.29
C GLU A 29 14.07 7.67 5.81
N PHE A 30 12.92 7.59 5.14
CA PHE A 30 11.72 8.34 5.51
C PHE A 30 11.17 7.93 6.89
N ILE A 31 11.00 6.63 7.14
CA ILE A 31 10.48 6.14 8.43
C ILE A 31 11.50 6.31 9.57
N ASP A 32 12.79 6.50 9.26
CA ASP A 32 13.80 6.84 10.26
C ASP A 32 13.75 8.31 10.67
N ALA A 33 13.46 9.19 9.70
CA ALA A 33 13.40 10.63 9.92
C ALA A 33 12.06 11.13 10.52
N HIS A 34 10.98 10.36 10.42
CA HIS A 34 9.63 10.78 10.86
C HIS A 34 8.99 9.72 11.76
N ASP A 35 8.58 10.09 12.97
CA ASP A 35 7.90 9.17 13.91
C ASP A 35 6.40 8.99 13.59
N ASP A 36 5.81 9.94 12.87
CA ASP A 36 4.42 9.97 12.42
C ASP A 36 4.27 9.49 10.96
N PHE A 37 5.22 8.68 10.48
CA PHE A 37 5.39 8.24 9.09
C PHE A 37 4.15 7.65 8.38
N TRP A 38 3.10 7.28 9.09
CA TRP A 38 1.85 6.70 8.53
C TRP A 38 0.65 7.63 8.67
N GLN A 39 0.79 8.74 9.40
CA GLN A 39 -0.33 9.62 9.70
C GLN A 39 -0.59 10.56 8.52
N ARG A 40 -1.86 10.70 8.14
CA ARG A 40 -2.28 11.61 7.07
C ARG A 40 -1.93 13.08 7.30
N SER A 41 -1.67 13.46 8.55
CA SER A 41 -1.21 14.82 8.92
C SER A 41 0.27 15.07 8.63
N ASN A 42 1.06 14.04 8.29
CA ASN A 42 2.45 14.21 7.92
C ASN A 42 2.55 14.71 6.47
N GLU A 43 2.87 16.00 6.32
CA GLU A 43 2.98 16.64 5.01
C GLU A 43 4.26 16.27 4.25
N SER A 44 5.26 15.66 4.91
CA SER A 44 6.47 15.14 4.25
C SER A 44 6.20 13.83 3.50
N GLY A 45 5.14 13.12 3.86
CA GLY A 45 4.72 11.88 3.21
C GLY A 45 4.05 10.92 4.19
N GLN A 46 3.57 9.80 3.67
CA GLN A 46 2.81 8.85 4.47
C GLN A 46 2.85 7.44 3.87
N LEU A 47 2.85 6.44 4.75
CA LEU A 47 2.68 5.05 4.35
C LEU A 47 1.21 4.76 4.00
N THR A 48 0.99 4.03 2.90
CA THR A 48 -0.31 3.50 2.48
C THR A 48 -0.27 1.99 2.34
N GLY A 49 -1.45 1.36 2.41
CA GLY A 49 -1.61 -0.08 2.18
C GLY A 49 -2.50 -0.34 0.97
N SER A 50 -2.03 -1.20 0.07
CA SER A 50 -2.72 -1.55 -1.17
C SER A 50 -2.85 -3.06 -1.36
N ALA A 51 -3.97 -3.51 -1.91
CA ALA A 51 -4.29 -4.91 -2.13
C ALA A 51 -4.27 -5.28 -3.63
N TRP A 52 -3.27 -6.05 -4.05
CA TRP A 52 -3.31 -6.74 -5.33
C TRP A 52 -4.12 -8.02 -5.21
N VAL A 53 -5.40 -7.96 -5.60
CA VAL A 53 -6.31 -9.10 -5.50
C VAL A 53 -6.37 -9.85 -6.84
N LEU A 54 -5.94 -11.10 -6.82
CA LEU A 54 -5.99 -12.01 -7.97
C LEU A 54 -7.20 -12.96 -7.86
N ASN A 55 -7.71 -13.40 -9.01
CA ASN A 55 -8.67 -14.52 -9.04
C ASN A 55 -7.97 -15.85 -8.66
N PRO A 56 -8.72 -16.93 -8.36
CA PRO A 56 -8.11 -18.23 -8.03
C PRO A 56 -7.12 -18.78 -9.07
N GLY A 57 -7.36 -18.49 -10.36
CA GLY A 57 -6.49 -18.88 -11.47
C GLY A 57 -5.22 -18.06 -11.61
N LYS A 58 -5.10 -16.93 -10.90
CA LYS A 58 -4.00 -15.96 -10.98
C LYS A 58 -3.76 -15.40 -12.38
N ASP A 59 -4.80 -15.33 -13.21
CA ASP A 59 -4.76 -14.80 -14.57
C ASP A 59 -5.53 -13.47 -14.74
N LYS A 60 -6.21 -13.02 -13.68
CA LYS A 60 -6.91 -11.74 -13.60
C LYS A 60 -6.58 -11.05 -12.27
N ALA A 61 -6.52 -9.72 -12.31
CA ALA A 61 -6.39 -8.86 -11.15
C ALA A 61 -7.59 -7.91 -11.05
N LEU A 62 -8.09 -7.68 -9.84
CA LEU A 62 -9.12 -6.69 -9.56
C LEU A 62 -8.52 -5.28 -9.65
N MET A 63 -9.25 -4.38 -10.31
CA MET A 63 -8.90 -2.97 -10.43
C MET A 63 -10.12 -2.09 -10.20
N VAL A 64 -9.93 -0.96 -9.55
CA VAL A 64 -10.91 0.11 -9.33
C VAL A 64 -10.67 1.22 -10.34
N HIS A 65 -11.73 1.64 -11.05
CA HIS A 65 -11.65 2.79 -11.96
C HIS A 65 -11.85 4.09 -11.19
N HIS A 66 -10.78 4.88 -11.07
CA HIS A 66 -10.84 6.17 -10.41
C HIS A 66 -11.38 7.23 -11.38
N ARG A 67 -12.69 7.49 -11.30
CA ARG A 67 -13.42 8.42 -12.18
C ARG A 67 -12.77 9.79 -12.36
N GLY A 68 -12.17 10.35 -11.31
CA GLY A 68 -11.54 11.68 -11.36
C GLY A 68 -10.20 11.72 -12.09
N LEU A 69 -9.52 10.58 -12.22
CA LEU A 69 -8.20 10.45 -12.85
C LEU A 69 -8.28 9.70 -14.17
N ASP A 70 -9.41 9.06 -14.45
CA ASP A 70 -9.64 8.17 -15.58
C ASP A 70 -8.54 7.10 -15.71
N LYS A 71 -8.21 6.48 -14.58
CA LYS A 71 -7.17 5.47 -14.43
C LYS A 71 -7.67 4.32 -13.58
N TRP A 72 -7.05 3.16 -13.78
CA TRP A 72 -7.30 1.96 -13.00
C TRP A 72 -6.22 1.81 -11.94
N PHE A 73 -6.64 1.51 -10.72
CA PHE A 73 -5.75 1.25 -9.59
C PHE A 73 -6.19 0.00 -8.86
N GLN A 74 -5.25 -0.67 -8.20
CA GLN A 74 -5.59 -1.63 -7.16
C GLN A 74 -6.31 -0.91 -5.99
N PRO A 75 -7.20 -1.60 -5.24
CA PRO A 75 -7.76 -1.04 -4.01
C PRO A 75 -6.65 -0.71 -3.00
N GLY A 76 -6.76 0.43 -2.34
CA GLY A 76 -5.75 0.84 -1.36
C GLY A 76 -5.89 2.29 -0.91
N GLY A 77 -5.22 2.62 0.19
CA GLY A 77 -5.43 3.90 0.83
C GLY A 77 -4.61 4.12 2.10
N HIS A 78 -5.00 5.16 2.83
CA HIS A 78 -4.31 5.59 4.05
C HIS A 78 -4.56 4.61 5.19
N ALA A 79 -3.56 4.43 6.04
CA ALA A 79 -3.77 3.74 7.30
C ALA A 79 -4.69 4.55 8.23
N GLU A 80 -5.63 3.86 8.87
CA GLU A 80 -6.50 4.41 9.91
C GLU A 80 -6.02 4.04 11.30
N LEU A 81 -6.50 4.75 12.33
CA LEU A 81 -6.17 4.46 13.74
C LEU A 81 -6.61 3.07 14.19
N THR A 82 -7.60 2.49 13.51
CA THR A 82 -8.12 1.14 13.76
C THR A 82 -7.30 0.04 13.09
N ASP A 83 -6.39 0.39 12.16
CA ASP A 83 -5.55 -0.58 11.47
C ASP A 83 -4.34 -0.93 12.36
N ASN A 84 -4.17 -2.22 12.68
CA ASN A 84 -3.01 -2.64 13.47
C ASN A 84 -1.74 -2.69 12.62
N SER A 85 -1.89 -2.82 11.31
CA SER A 85 -0.80 -3.02 10.34
C SER A 85 -1.19 -2.50 8.95
N LEU A 86 -0.22 -2.30 8.04
CA LEU A 86 -0.54 -1.95 6.63
C LEU A 86 -1.19 -3.11 5.86
N LEU A 87 -1.04 -4.35 6.35
CA LEU A 87 -1.80 -5.49 5.85
C LEU A 87 -3.29 -5.33 6.19
N ASP A 88 -3.61 -4.90 7.42
CA ASP A 88 -4.98 -4.61 7.85
C ASP A 88 -5.57 -3.45 7.02
N THR A 89 -4.78 -2.39 6.80
CA THR A 89 -5.15 -1.27 5.91
C THR A 89 -5.52 -1.78 4.51
N SER A 90 -4.68 -2.62 3.92
CA SER A 90 -4.93 -3.16 2.57
C SER A 90 -6.21 -4.00 2.49
N LEU A 91 -6.47 -4.82 3.52
CA LEU A 91 -7.69 -5.63 3.62
C LEU A 91 -8.95 -4.76 3.81
N ARG A 92 -8.86 -3.73 4.66
CA ARG A 92 -9.95 -2.79 4.89
C ARG A 92 -10.30 -2.04 3.61
N GLU A 93 -9.33 -1.46 2.93
CA GLU A 93 -9.55 -0.71 1.68
C GLU A 93 -10.15 -1.60 0.59
N ALA A 94 -9.66 -2.84 0.44
CA ALA A 94 -10.26 -3.81 -0.49
C ALA A 94 -11.73 -4.12 -0.15
N SER A 95 -12.08 -4.19 1.14
CA SER A 95 -13.46 -4.36 1.59
C SER A 95 -14.30 -3.12 1.34
N GLU A 96 -13.80 -1.92 1.64
CA GLU A 96 -14.55 -0.67 1.54
C GLU A 96 -14.78 -0.24 0.08
N GLU A 97 -13.77 -0.37 -0.78
CA GLU A 97 -13.86 0.05 -2.18
C GLU A 97 -14.56 -0.98 -3.08
N CYS A 98 -14.39 -2.28 -2.77
CA CYS A 98 -14.82 -3.37 -3.65
C CYS A 98 -15.82 -4.35 -3.02
N GLY A 99 -16.14 -4.22 -1.73
CA GLY A 99 -17.03 -5.15 -1.02
C GLY A 99 -16.43 -6.54 -0.79
N LEU A 100 -15.12 -6.70 -0.95
CA LEU A 100 -14.45 -7.99 -0.82
C LEU A 100 -14.36 -8.45 0.64
N GLN A 101 -14.58 -9.74 0.85
CA GLN A 101 -14.41 -10.41 2.14
C GLN A 101 -13.63 -11.71 1.91
N ASN A 102 -13.02 -12.25 2.96
CA ASN A 102 -12.32 -13.55 2.94
C ASN A 102 -11.17 -13.65 1.93
N LEU A 103 -10.38 -12.57 1.78
CA LEU A 103 -9.17 -12.61 0.97
C LEU A 103 -8.10 -13.49 1.62
N THR A 104 -7.47 -14.35 0.81
CA THR A 104 -6.35 -15.19 1.26
C THR A 104 -5.03 -14.53 0.88
N LEU A 105 -4.19 -14.24 1.88
CA LEU A 105 -2.85 -13.69 1.65
C LEU A 105 -1.96 -14.72 0.92
N ILE A 106 -1.29 -14.30 -0.15
CA ILE A 106 -0.40 -15.19 -0.93
C ILE A 106 0.93 -15.41 -0.20
N SER A 107 1.47 -14.36 0.42
CA SER A 107 2.75 -14.37 1.14
C SER A 107 2.68 -13.39 2.31
N GLU A 108 3.31 -13.71 3.43
CA GLU A 108 3.41 -12.82 4.60
C GLU A 108 4.33 -11.60 4.37
N GLY A 109 5.09 -11.61 3.26
CA GLY A 109 5.95 -10.50 2.83
C GLY A 109 5.24 -9.49 1.92
N LEU A 110 5.94 -8.40 1.60
CA LEU A 110 5.49 -7.47 0.58
C LEU A 110 5.53 -8.14 -0.80
N PHE A 111 4.52 -7.84 -1.60
CA PHE A 111 4.49 -8.20 -3.01
C PHE A 111 5.26 -7.19 -3.86
N ASP A 112 5.08 -5.90 -3.55
CA ASP A 112 5.63 -4.76 -4.29
C ASP A 112 5.72 -3.56 -3.33
N LEU A 113 6.54 -2.58 -3.68
CA LEU A 113 6.67 -1.31 -2.99
C LEU A 113 6.74 -0.20 -4.04
N ASP A 114 5.94 0.85 -3.84
CA ASP A 114 5.91 1.99 -4.76
C ASP A 114 6.00 3.32 -4.02
N ILE A 115 6.56 4.32 -4.68
CA ILE A 115 6.56 5.70 -4.19
C ILE A 115 5.99 6.60 -5.27
N HIS A 116 4.88 7.29 -4.95
CA HIS A 116 4.24 8.20 -5.88
C HIS A 116 3.85 9.52 -5.24
N ILE A 117 3.78 10.55 -6.08
CA ILE A 117 3.40 11.91 -5.66
C ILE A 117 1.88 12.02 -5.68
N ILE A 118 1.32 12.50 -4.56
CA ILE A 118 -0.03 13.04 -4.51
C ILE A 118 0.02 14.53 -4.86
N PRO A 119 -0.69 14.97 -5.91
CA PRO A 119 -0.70 16.38 -6.28
C PRO A 119 -1.38 17.22 -5.19
N PRO A 120 -0.98 18.50 -5.01
CA PRO A 120 -1.61 19.39 -4.05
C PRO A 120 -3.11 19.54 -4.36
N LYS A 121 -3.93 19.59 -3.30
CA LYS A 121 -5.38 19.76 -3.42
C LYS A 121 -5.91 20.64 -2.29
N GLY A 122 -6.43 21.81 -2.66
CA GLY A 122 -6.90 22.79 -1.68
C GLY A 122 -5.74 23.30 -0.82
N GLU A 123 -5.87 23.15 0.50
CA GLU A 123 -4.84 23.54 1.46
C GLU A 123 -3.77 22.46 1.70
N VAL A 124 -3.96 21.24 1.17
CA VAL A 124 -3.02 20.14 1.33
C VAL A 124 -1.91 20.25 0.30
N SER A 125 -0.66 20.38 0.78
CA SER A 125 0.56 20.35 -0.03
C SER A 125 0.72 19.02 -0.74
N GLY A 126 1.38 19.04 -1.91
CA GLY A 126 1.78 17.81 -2.57
C GLY A 126 2.79 17.06 -1.71
N HIS A 127 2.61 15.76 -1.57
CA HIS A 127 3.39 14.90 -0.69
C HIS A 127 3.55 13.51 -1.30
N LEU A 128 4.41 12.68 -0.71
CA LEU A 128 4.66 11.32 -1.17
C LEU A 128 3.77 10.31 -0.45
N HIS A 129 3.27 9.35 -1.21
CA HIS A 129 2.82 8.07 -0.68
C HIS A 129 3.93 7.05 -0.83
N TYR A 130 4.16 6.30 0.23
CA TYR A 130 5.00 5.11 0.26
C TYR A 130 4.07 3.91 0.37
N ASP A 131 3.78 3.28 -0.76
CA ASP A 131 2.67 2.34 -0.92
C ASP A 131 3.13 0.89 -0.75
N PHE A 132 2.70 0.29 0.36
CA PHE A 132 3.01 -1.09 0.72
C PHE A 132 1.95 -1.99 0.10
N ARG A 133 2.37 -2.80 -0.88
CA ARG A 133 1.46 -3.62 -1.68
C ARG A 133 1.54 -5.08 -1.27
N PHE A 134 0.38 -5.65 -0.95
CA PHE A 134 0.24 -7.06 -0.57
C PHE A 134 -0.60 -7.80 -1.61
N ALA A 135 -0.26 -9.06 -1.87
CA ALA A 135 -0.94 -9.89 -2.85
C ALA A 135 -1.91 -10.86 -2.18
N PHE A 136 -3.14 -10.91 -2.69
CA PHE A 136 -4.23 -11.73 -2.18
C PHE A 136 -4.88 -12.56 -3.29
N ILE A 137 -5.56 -13.63 -2.90
CA ILE A 137 -6.46 -14.41 -3.76
C ILE A 137 -7.89 -14.25 -3.23
N ALA A 138 -8.82 -13.92 -4.13
CA ALA A 138 -10.25 -13.96 -3.87
C ALA A 138 -10.79 -15.40 -3.99
N GLU A 139 -11.88 -15.70 -3.28
CA GLU A 139 -12.50 -17.04 -3.30
C GLU A 139 -13.11 -17.41 -4.66
N SER A 140 -13.53 -16.41 -5.44
CA SER A 140 -14.14 -16.58 -6.76
C SER A 140 -13.70 -15.48 -7.73
N GLU A 141 -14.08 -15.65 -9.01
CA GLU A 141 -14.07 -14.55 -9.98
C GLU A 141 -15.09 -13.46 -9.64
#